data_AF-A0A961U0Q3-F1
#
_entry.id   AF-A0A961U0Q3-F1
#
_cell.length_a   1.000
_cell.length_b   1.000
_cell.length_c   1.000
_cell.angle_alpha   90.00
_cell.angle_beta   90.00
_cell.angle_gamma   90.00
#
_symmetry.space_group_name_H-M   'P 1'
#
loop_
_entity.id
_entity.type
_entity.pdbx_description
1 polymer ?
#
loop_
_entity_poly.entity_id
_entity_poly.type
_entity_poly.pdbx_seq_one_letter_code
_entity_poly.pdbx_strand_id
1 'polypeptide(L)'
;VLDMEEALKPGAPTVNELHPGNYYLYDSGDHRKVRFGDAEKGLAEADFVLEQTYRSSPIEHAPTETTGCIVVPEGNDRFTCYTNTQAMFFTLDNASIILQMPGHKLHMVGGTVGGGFGGKVDVTVEPVAILAAKLTGRPVSFIYSREEEMQISSPRAAETITLKDGVMKDGRITARKVTGYTDAGAYSRHSPYGAQKGAAHYPGPYTIPNVWIDTYCVYTNRTPSSAMRGFGVTIADFALEVQMDKLARLIGMDPLEFRFINAYRDGDMKAHRQSTEGAALIECMQEASRLADWPVAERFMKMSSYKQEA
;
A
#
# COMPACT_ATOMS: atom_id res chain seq x y z
N VAL A 1 21.69 -3.78 -7.59
CA VAL A 1 21.41 -3.52 -6.17
C VAL A 1 20.16 -4.26 -5.73
N LEU A 2 20.24 -5.06 -4.67
CA LEU A 2 19.13 -5.87 -4.13
C LEU A 2 18.72 -5.41 -2.72
N ASP A 3 19.08 -4.22 -2.30
CA ASP A 3 18.62 -3.70 -1.01
C ASP A 3 18.22 -2.25 -1.21
N MET A 4 17.12 -1.84 -0.58
CA MET A 4 16.57 -0.50 -0.80
C MET A 4 17.50 0.59 -0.25
N GLU A 5 18.08 0.37 0.92
CA GLU A 5 18.98 1.35 1.54
C GLU A 5 20.29 1.44 0.74
N GLU A 6 20.83 0.29 0.30
CA GLU A 6 21.98 0.26 -0.61
C GLU A 6 21.69 0.94 -1.96
N ALA A 7 20.47 0.83 -2.48
CA ALA A 7 20.09 1.44 -3.77
C ALA A 7 20.06 2.97 -3.71
N LEU A 8 19.82 3.54 -2.53
CA LEU A 8 19.76 4.99 -2.30
C LEU A 8 21.13 5.61 -1.96
N LYS A 9 22.18 4.81 -1.75
CA LYS A 9 23.50 5.35 -1.40
C LYS A 9 24.14 6.10 -2.57
N PRO A 10 24.92 7.17 -2.30
CA PRO A 10 25.74 7.82 -3.33
C PRO A 10 26.65 6.81 -4.05
N GLY A 11 26.62 6.81 -5.37
CA GLY A 11 27.43 5.90 -6.20
C GLY A 11 26.84 4.49 -6.37
N ALA A 12 25.65 4.21 -5.82
CA ALA A 12 24.94 2.97 -6.13
C ALA A 12 24.68 2.84 -7.63
N PRO A 13 24.81 1.63 -8.23
CA PRO A 13 24.44 1.42 -9.62
C PRO A 13 22.99 1.83 -9.90
N THR A 14 22.78 2.55 -11.00
CA THR A 14 21.45 2.91 -11.49
C THR A 14 20.70 1.66 -11.93
N VAL A 15 19.52 1.42 -11.36
CA VAL A 15 18.63 0.30 -11.70
C VAL A 15 17.79 0.61 -12.94
N ASN A 16 17.30 1.84 -13.04
CA ASN A 16 16.44 2.30 -14.11
C ASN A 16 16.90 3.68 -14.56
N GLU A 17 17.31 3.82 -15.82
CA GLU A 17 17.85 5.07 -16.36
C GLU A 17 16.86 6.25 -16.33
N LEU A 18 15.54 5.96 -16.32
CA LEU A 18 14.50 6.98 -16.16
C LEU A 18 14.48 7.56 -14.73
N HIS A 19 15.07 6.84 -13.76
CA HIS A 19 15.11 7.18 -12.35
C HIS A 19 16.53 7.02 -11.80
N PRO A 20 17.47 7.91 -12.17
CA PRO A 20 18.90 7.74 -11.87
C PRO A 20 19.23 7.75 -10.37
N GLY A 21 18.34 8.25 -9.51
CA GLY A 21 18.46 8.19 -8.05
C GLY A 21 17.96 6.90 -7.41
N ASN A 22 17.47 5.93 -8.19
CA ASN A 22 16.83 4.70 -7.72
C ASN A 22 15.60 4.94 -6.83
N TYR A 23 14.90 6.07 -6.97
CA TYR A 23 13.61 6.33 -6.33
C TYR A 23 12.61 6.95 -7.30
N TYR A 24 11.33 6.75 -7.02
CA TYR A 24 10.25 7.43 -7.75
C TYR A 24 10.17 8.91 -7.35
N LEU A 25 10.02 9.80 -8.34
CA LEU A 25 9.86 11.24 -8.12
C LEU A 25 8.38 11.59 -7.90
N TYR A 26 8.07 12.06 -6.70
CA TYR A 26 6.77 12.62 -6.34
C TYR A 26 6.78 14.16 -6.48
N ASP A 27 5.61 14.78 -6.37
CA ASP A 27 5.48 16.25 -6.25
C ASP A 27 6.31 16.86 -5.09
N SER A 28 6.64 16.04 -4.10
CA SER A 28 7.33 16.38 -2.86
C SER A 28 8.84 16.12 -2.95
N GLY A 29 9.32 15.67 -4.11
CA GLY A 29 10.70 15.31 -4.39
C GLY A 29 10.91 13.80 -4.46
N ASP A 30 11.94 13.34 -3.77
CA ASP A 30 12.42 11.95 -3.73
C ASP A 30 11.55 10.99 -2.90
N HIS A 31 10.62 11.52 -2.10
CA HIS A 31 9.70 10.74 -1.26
C HIS A 31 8.38 11.46 -1.02
N ARG A 32 7.37 10.70 -0.62
CA ARG A 32 6.10 11.25 -0.14
C ARG A 32 6.26 11.76 1.30
N LYS A 33 5.74 12.96 1.52
CA LYS A 33 5.81 13.66 2.81
C LYS A 33 4.41 13.90 3.36
N VAL A 34 4.17 13.51 4.61
CA VAL A 34 3.01 13.97 5.41
C VAL A 34 3.53 14.73 6.62
N ARG A 35 2.96 15.91 6.88
CA ARG A 35 3.39 16.85 7.92
C ARG A 35 2.19 17.45 8.65
N PHE A 36 2.14 17.25 9.96
CA PHE A 36 1.09 17.76 10.84
C PHE A 36 1.70 18.12 12.21
N GLY A 37 1.38 19.29 12.76
CA GLY A 37 1.98 19.75 14.02
C GLY A 37 3.51 19.86 13.98
N ASP A 38 4.13 19.71 15.15
CA ASP A 38 5.59 19.72 15.36
C ASP A 38 6.02 18.41 16.05
N ALA A 39 6.50 17.45 15.24
CA ALA A 39 6.87 16.13 15.72
C ALA A 39 8.08 16.15 16.66
N GLU A 40 9.02 17.07 16.50
CA GLU A 40 10.18 17.17 17.39
C GLU A 40 9.75 17.65 18.77
N LYS A 41 8.91 18.69 18.81
CA LYS A 41 8.31 19.17 20.06
C LYS A 41 7.52 18.06 20.75
N GLY A 42 6.62 17.38 20.03
CA GLY A 42 5.80 16.33 20.64
C GLY A 42 6.62 15.14 21.16
N LEU A 43 7.74 14.80 20.51
CA LEU A 43 8.68 13.80 21.03
C LEU A 43 9.42 14.29 22.28
N ALA A 44 9.80 15.56 22.35
CA ALA A 44 10.48 16.14 23.50
C ALA A 44 9.58 16.28 24.74
N GLU A 45 8.27 16.45 24.54
CA GLU A 45 7.27 16.55 25.60
C GLU A 45 6.75 15.20 26.10
N ALA A 46 7.11 14.09 25.43
CA ALA A 46 6.67 12.75 25.79
C ALA A 46 7.33 12.25 27.08
N ASP A 47 6.58 11.52 27.90
CA ASP A 47 7.15 10.80 29.06
C ASP A 47 8.05 9.65 28.63
N PHE A 48 7.71 8.98 27.52
CA PHE A 48 8.47 7.89 26.93
C PHE A 48 8.51 8.00 25.42
N VAL A 49 9.62 7.55 24.82
CA VAL A 49 9.80 7.45 23.37
C VAL A 49 10.19 6.02 23.00
N LEU A 50 9.51 5.44 22.03
CA LEU A 50 9.82 4.11 21.49
C LEU A 50 10.08 4.20 19.98
N GLU A 51 11.23 3.66 19.57
CA GLU A 51 11.61 3.53 18.17
C GLU A 51 11.80 2.06 17.79
N GLN A 52 11.18 1.62 16.70
CA GLN A 52 11.23 0.24 16.21
C GLN A 52 11.18 0.18 14.69
N THR A 53 11.85 -0.83 14.10
CA THR A 53 11.81 -1.10 12.67
C THR A 53 11.13 -2.43 12.39
N TYR A 54 10.20 -2.43 11.43
CA TYR A 54 9.40 -3.56 10.99
C TYR A 54 9.71 -3.85 9.51
N ARG A 55 9.72 -5.13 9.13
CA ARG A 55 10.06 -5.57 7.77
C ARG A 55 9.09 -6.63 7.29
N SER A 56 8.78 -6.60 6.00
CA SER A 56 8.04 -7.66 5.30
C SER A 56 8.83 -8.18 4.11
N SER A 57 8.59 -9.46 3.79
CA SER A 57 9.05 -10.07 2.54
C SER A 57 8.01 -9.85 1.43
N PRO A 58 8.40 -9.96 0.15
CA PRO A 58 7.45 -10.01 -0.95
C PRO A 58 6.46 -11.18 -0.79
N ILE A 59 5.23 -10.98 -1.19
CA ILE A 59 4.16 -12.00 -1.13
C ILE A 59 3.46 -12.05 -2.48
N GLU A 60 3.37 -13.23 -3.08
CA GLU A 60 2.64 -13.45 -4.32
C GLU A 60 1.14 -13.70 -4.04
N HIS A 61 0.28 -13.32 -4.97
CA HIS A 61 -1.18 -13.35 -4.83
C HIS A 61 -1.76 -14.76 -4.91
N ALA A 62 -1.10 -15.64 -5.65
CA ALA A 62 -1.44 -17.02 -5.94
C ALA A 62 -2.91 -17.19 -6.37
N PRO A 63 -3.41 -16.42 -7.37
CA PRO A 63 -4.77 -16.59 -7.85
C PRO A 63 -4.92 -17.98 -8.45
N THR A 64 -6.02 -18.68 -8.16
CA THR A 64 -6.24 -20.05 -8.64
C THR A 64 -6.18 -20.14 -10.17
N GLU A 65 -6.80 -19.19 -10.87
CA GLU A 65 -6.63 -18.97 -12.30
C GLU A 65 -5.40 -18.09 -12.55
N THR A 66 -4.45 -18.55 -13.34
CA THR A 66 -3.27 -17.76 -13.74
C THR A 66 -3.63 -16.64 -14.71
N THR A 67 -2.77 -15.64 -14.81
CA THR A 67 -2.92 -14.48 -15.68
C THR A 67 -2.81 -14.89 -17.15
N GLY A 68 -3.72 -14.39 -17.98
CA GLY A 68 -3.71 -14.72 -19.39
C GLY A 68 -4.81 -14.05 -20.21
N CYS A 69 -4.66 -14.15 -21.52
CA CYS A 69 -5.63 -13.65 -22.48
C CYS A 69 -5.63 -14.46 -23.78
N ILE A 70 -6.73 -14.36 -24.52
CA ILE A 70 -6.87 -14.84 -25.89
C ILE A 70 -7.21 -13.65 -26.77
N VAL A 71 -6.41 -13.44 -27.82
CA VAL A 71 -6.61 -12.35 -28.78
C VAL A 71 -7.02 -12.94 -30.12
N VAL A 72 -8.07 -12.39 -30.70
CA VAL A 72 -8.57 -12.74 -32.03
C VAL A 72 -8.39 -11.53 -32.95
N PRO A 73 -7.56 -11.62 -34.00
CA PRO A 73 -7.49 -10.58 -35.01
C PRO A 73 -8.80 -10.54 -35.81
N GLU A 74 -9.25 -9.33 -36.08
CA GLU A 74 -10.41 -9.04 -36.94
C GLU A 74 -9.94 -8.36 -38.23
N GLY A 75 -10.88 -7.88 -39.04
CA GLY A 75 -10.58 -7.04 -40.20
C GLY A 75 -10.12 -5.62 -39.81
N ASN A 76 -9.35 -4.98 -40.70
CA ASN A 76 -8.95 -3.57 -40.59
C ASN A 76 -8.14 -3.25 -39.32
N ASP A 77 -7.18 -4.11 -38.95
CA ASP A 77 -6.31 -3.96 -37.77
C ASP A 77 -7.08 -3.79 -36.45
N ARG A 78 -8.21 -4.47 -36.33
CA ARG A 78 -8.97 -4.56 -35.08
C ARG A 78 -8.65 -5.88 -34.37
N PHE A 79 -8.70 -5.85 -33.04
CA PHE A 79 -8.39 -7.01 -32.21
C PHE A 79 -9.39 -7.09 -31.06
N THR A 80 -10.04 -8.25 -30.93
CA THR A 80 -10.81 -8.58 -29.73
C THR A 80 -9.92 -9.39 -28.78
N CYS A 81 -9.78 -8.94 -27.53
CA CYS A 81 -8.93 -9.55 -26.51
C CYS A 81 -9.79 -10.01 -25.33
N TYR A 82 -9.97 -11.32 -25.19
CA TYR A 82 -10.59 -11.96 -24.04
C TYR A 82 -9.55 -12.08 -22.92
N THR A 83 -9.65 -11.27 -21.88
CA THR A 83 -8.66 -11.19 -20.79
C THR A 83 -9.31 -11.41 -19.43
N ASN A 84 -8.55 -11.97 -18.50
CA ASN A 84 -8.93 -12.08 -17.09
C ASN A 84 -8.42 -10.91 -16.22
N THR A 85 -8.12 -9.75 -16.83
CA THR A 85 -7.77 -8.51 -16.13
C THR A 85 -8.84 -8.07 -15.12
N GLN A 86 -8.38 -7.46 -14.02
CA GLN A 86 -9.24 -6.79 -13.04
C GLN A 86 -9.59 -5.35 -13.42
N ALA A 87 -8.91 -4.78 -14.41
CA ALA A 87 -8.97 -3.36 -14.72
C ALA A 87 -9.15 -3.14 -16.22
N MET A 88 -10.31 -3.52 -16.75
CA MET A 88 -10.63 -3.51 -18.20
C MET A 88 -10.30 -2.18 -18.90
N PHE A 89 -10.82 -1.05 -18.40
CA PHE A 89 -10.57 0.26 -19.02
C PHE A 89 -9.09 0.68 -18.90
N PHE A 90 -8.48 0.44 -17.74
CA PHE A 90 -7.04 0.68 -17.56
C PHE A 90 -6.19 -0.17 -18.51
N THR A 91 -6.59 -1.42 -18.74
CA THR A 91 -5.93 -2.36 -19.65
C THR A 91 -6.07 -1.90 -21.10
N LEU A 92 -7.26 -1.45 -21.50
CA LEU A 92 -7.51 -0.85 -22.81
C LEU A 92 -6.59 0.37 -23.05
N ASP A 93 -6.57 1.31 -22.11
CA ASP A 93 -5.79 2.55 -22.24
C ASP A 93 -4.28 2.27 -22.32
N ASN A 94 -3.76 1.43 -21.42
CA ASN A 94 -2.34 1.11 -21.41
C ASN A 94 -1.93 0.25 -22.62
N ALA A 95 -2.75 -0.72 -23.05
CA ALA A 95 -2.47 -1.48 -24.26
C ALA A 95 -2.44 -0.56 -25.49
N SER A 96 -3.37 0.40 -25.59
CA SER A 96 -3.39 1.44 -26.62
C SER A 96 -2.10 2.26 -26.63
N ILE A 97 -1.60 2.69 -25.47
CA ILE A 97 -0.35 3.45 -25.33
C ILE A 97 0.86 2.60 -25.73
N ILE A 98 0.99 1.39 -25.19
CA ILE A 98 2.13 0.48 -25.41
C ILE A 98 2.26 0.10 -26.89
N LEU A 99 1.12 -0.23 -27.52
CA LEU A 99 1.08 -0.67 -28.92
C LEU A 99 1.05 0.49 -29.92
N GLN A 100 0.93 1.73 -29.43
CA GLN A 100 0.71 2.92 -30.26
C GLN A 100 -0.47 2.74 -31.23
N MET A 101 -1.56 2.16 -30.72
CA MET A 101 -2.77 1.89 -31.48
C MET A 101 -3.94 2.68 -30.92
N PRO A 102 -4.83 3.25 -31.74
CA PRO A 102 -6.03 3.91 -31.23
C PRO A 102 -6.90 2.93 -30.43
N GLY A 103 -7.37 3.33 -29.24
CA GLY A 103 -8.18 2.46 -28.36
C GLY A 103 -9.42 1.85 -29.05
N HIS A 104 -10.02 2.55 -30.02
CA HIS A 104 -11.16 2.00 -30.79
C HIS A 104 -10.80 0.79 -31.66
N LYS A 105 -9.51 0.48 -31.88
CA LYS A 105 -9.03 -0.73 -32.57
C LYS A 105 -8.91 -1.94 -31.64
N LEU A 106 -8.99 -1.72 -30.33
CA LEU A 106 -8.86 -2.75 -29.31
C LEU A 106 -10.20 -2.93 -28.61
N HIS A 107 -10.73 -4.15 -28.64
CA HIS A 107 -11.94 -4.51 -27.94
C HIS A 107 -11.60 -5.50 -26.83
N MET A 108 -11.51 -5.01 -25.60
CA MET A 108 -11.30 -5.86 -24.44
C MET A 108 -12.62 -6.51 -24.04
N VAL A 109 -12.61 -7.82 -23.82
CA VAL A 109 -13.74 -8.60 -23.30
C VAL A 109 -13.28 -9.34 -22.04
N GLY A 110 -14.07 -9.24 -20.97
CA GLY A 110 -13.74 -9.83 -19.67
C GLY A 110 -14.95 -9.83 -18.75
N GLY A 111 -14.73 -10.05 -17.45
CA GLY A 111 -15.77 -9.97 -16.42
C GLY A 111 -15.90 -11.20 -15.53
N THR A 112 -15.39 -12.35 -15.97
CA THR A 112 -15.21 -13.54 -15.13
C THR A 112 -13.72 -13.73 -14.86
N VAL A 113 -13.31 -13.57 -13.60
CA VAL A 113 -11.89 -13.62 -13.18
C VAL A 113 -11.76 -14.58 -12.01
N GLY A 114 -10.95 -15.63 -12.16
CA GLY A 114 -10.69 -16.67 -11.16
C GLY A 114 -9.72 -16.25 -10.06
N GLY A 115 -9.94 -15.05 -9.51
CA GLY A 115 -9.08 -14.40 -8.53
C GLY A 115 -7.98 -13.55 -9.17
N GLY A 116 -7.52 -12.55 -8.43
CA GLY A 116 -6.45 -11.65 -8.84
C GLY A 116 -5.86 -10.87 -7.67
N PHE A 117 -6.70 -10.43 -6.73
CA PHE A 117 -6.28 -9.81 -5.46
C PHE A 117 -5.36 -8.57 -5.64
N GLY A 118 -5.37 -7.95 -6.82
CA GLY A 118 -4.47 -6.87 -7.23
C GLY A 118 -3.44 -7.29 -8.28
N GLY A 119 -3.11 -8.58 -8.41
CA GLY A 119 -2.07 -9.07 -9.31
C GLY A 119 -2.44 -9.03 -10.79
N LYS A 120 -3.74 -8.95 -11.11
CA LYS A 120 -4.26 -8.86 -12.49
C LYS A 120 -4.67 -7.44 -12.88
N VAL A 121 -4.11 -6.41 -12.24
CA VAL A 121 -4.27 -5.01 -12.67
C VAL A 121 -3.14 -4.55 -13.59
N ASP A 122 -2.01 -5.25 -13.57
CA ASP A 122 -0.86 -4.92 -14.40
C ASP A 122 -1.07 -5.40 -15.83
N VAL A 123 -0.72 -4.55 -16.78
CA VAL A 123 -0.96 -4.77 -18.21
C VAL A 123 0.28 -5.38 -18.82
N THR A 124 0.25 -6.69 -19.08
CA THR A 124 1.44 -7.46 -19.49
C THR A 124 1.12 -8.42 -20.63
N VAL A 125 0.24 -9.40 -20.41
CA VAL A 125 -0.08 -10.46 -21.38
C VAL A 125 -0.84 -9.91 -22.59
N GLU A 126 -1.73 -8.95 -22.38
CA GLU A 126 -2.60 -8.40 -23.43
C GLU A 126 -1.82 -7.72 -24.56
N PRO A 127 -0.94 -6.71 -24.30
CA PRO A 127 -0.20 -6.08 -25.38
C PRO A 127 0.71 -7.06 -26.13
N VAL A 128 1.32 -8.04 -25.43
CA VAL A 128 2.17 -9.05 -26.06
C VAL A 128 1.35 -9.96 -26.99
N ALA A 129 0.20 -10.44 -26.54
CA ALA A 129 -0.68 -11.29 -27.33
C ALA A 129 -1.28 -10.53 -28.54
N ILE A 130 -1.63 -9.25 -28.37
CA ILE A 130 -2.12 -8.41 -29.49
C ILE A 130 -1.02 -8.22 -30.53
N LEU A 131 0.22 -7.93 -30.11
CA LEU A 131 1.34 -7.80 -31.03
C LEU A 131 1.60 -9.10 -31.79
N ALA A 132 1.57 -10.25 -31.10
CA ALA A 132 1.73 -11.56 -31.73
C ALA A 132 0.59 -11.87 -32.73
N ALA A 133 -0.67 -11.55 -32.38
CA ALA A 133 -1.81 -11.71 -33.28
C ALA A 133 -1.68 -10.82 -34.53
N LYS A 134 -1.19 -9.58 -34.36
CA LYS A 134 -0.92 -8.65 -35.47
C LYS A 134 0.16 -9.16 -36.42
N LEU A 135 1.25 -9.71 -35.87
CA LEU A 135 2.37 -10.23 -36.67
C LEU A 135 2.01 -11.51 -37.44
N THR A 136 1.15 -12.35 -36.86
CA THR A 136 0.82 -13.67 -37.42
C THR A 136 -0.48 -13.69 -38.22
N GLY A 137 -1.37 -12.72 -38.00
CA GLY A 137 -2.72 -12.72 -38.56
C GLY A 137 -3.61 -13.84 -38.01
N ARG A 138 -3.25 -14.44 -36.86
CA ARG A 138 -3.93 -15.61 -36.28
C ARG A 138 -4.36 -15.34 -34.84
N PRO A 139 -5.40 -16.03 -34.33
CA PRO A 139 -5.70 -16.01 -32.91
C PRO A 139 -4.50 -16.47 -32.06
N VAL A 140 -4.24 -15.77 -30.96
CA VAL A 140 -3.14 -16.04 -30.03
C VAL A 140 -3.71 -16.24 -28.63
N SER A 141 -3.28 -17.31 -27.97
CA SER A 141 -3.50 -17.52 -26.54
C SER A 141 -2.17 -17.32 -25.81
N PHE A 142 -2.16 -16.43 -24.82
CA PHE A 142 -1.01 -16.26 -23.93
C PHE A 142 -1.49 -16.35 -22.49
N ILE A 143 -1.13 -17.44 -21.83
CA ILE A 143 -1.54 -17.77 -20.47
C ILE A 143 -0.30 -18.23 -19.73
N TYR A 144 -0.05 -17.65 -18.55
CA TYR A 144 1.03 -18.11 -17.70
C TYR A 144 0.75 -19.52 -17.18
N SER A 145 1.79 -20.35 -17.16
CA SER A 145 1.87 -21.48 -16.25
C SER A 145 1.87 -21.00 -14.79
N ARG A 146 1.66 -21.90 -13.82
CA ARG A 146 1.78 -21.54 -12.40
C ARG A 146 3.18 -21.05 -12.05
N GLU A 147 4.22 -21.68 -12.62
CA GLU A 147 5.61 -21.26 -12.38
C GLU A 147 5.85 -19.84 -12.90
N GLU A 148 5.39 -19.53 -14.11
CA GLU A 148 5.47 -18.18 -14.67
C GLU A 148 4.69 -17.16 -13.84
N GLU A 149 3.49 -17.50 -13.35
CA GLU A 149 2.75 -16.63 -12.44
C GLU A 149 3.60 -16.28 -11.21
N MET A 150 4.22 -17.28 -10.56
CA MET A 150 4.99 -17.01 -9.34
C MET A 150 6.31 -16.28 -9.58
N GLN A 151 6.86 -16.32 -10.79
CA GLN A 151 8.15 -15.69 -11.14
C GLN A 151 8.00 -14.30 -11.79
N ILE A 152 6.95 -14.10 -12.59
CA ILE A 152 6.80 -12.96 -13.50
C ILE A 152 5.69 -12.01 -13.05
N SER A 153 4.66 -12.52 -12.36
CA SER A 153 3.62 -11.65 -11.79
C SER A 153 4.23 -10.69 -10.77
N SER A 154 3.53 -9.61 -10.49
CA SER A 154 3.99 -8.65 -9.49
C SER A 154 3.61 -9.13 -8.09
N PRO A 155 4.57 -9.36 -7.19
CA PRO A 155 4.23 -9.59 -5.80
C PRO A 155 3.82 -8.27 -5.11
N ARG A 156 3.28 -8.38 -3.90
CA ARG A 156 3.34 -7.29 -2.91
C ARG A 156 4.80 -6.89 -2.70
N ALA A 157 5.05 -5.60 -2.60
CA ALA A 157 6.36 -5.06 -2.27
C ALA A 157 6.89 -5.57 -0.91
N ALA A 158 8.20 -5.78 -0.83
CA ALA A 158 8.88 -5.77 0.45
C ALA A 158 8.88 -4.35 1.01
N GLU A 159 8.63 -4.20 2.31
CA GLU A 159 8.62 -2.90 2.96
C GLU A 159 9.51 -2.91 4.21
N THR A 160 10.17 -1.79 4.49
CA THR A 160 10.88 -1.52 5.75
C THR A 160 10.33 -0.25 6.35
N ILE A 161 9.83 -0.33 7.58
CA ILE A 161 9.06 0.74 8.23
C ILE A 161 9.67 0.99 9.60
N THR A 162 10.22 2.18 9.82
CA THR A 162 10.69 2.62 11.13
C THR A 162 9.66 3.58 11.73
N LEU A 163 9.14 3.23 12.89
CA LEU A 163 8.19 4.02 13.68
C LEU A 163 8.89 4.56 14.92
N LYS A 164 8.73 5.84 15.18
CA LYS A 164 9.16 6.50 16.41
C LYS A 164 7.99 7.26 17.02
N ASP A 165 7.54 6.84 18.18
CA ASP A 165 6.38 7.40 18.85
C ASP A 165 6.77 7.98 20.20
N GLY A 166 6.20 9.14 20.53
CA GLY A 166 6.18 9.72 21.86
C GLY A 166 4.85 9.41 22.55
N VAL A 167 4.89 8.98 23.81
CA VAL A 167 3.71 8.61 24.58
C VAL A 167 3.78 9.16 26.01
N MET A 168 2.65 9.61 26.53
CA MET A 168 2.47 10.03 27.92
C MET A 168 2.17 8.84 28.82
N LYS A 169 2.42 8.96 30.13
CA LYS A 169 2.01 7.97 31.15
C LYS A 169 0.50 7.70 31.15
N ASP A 170 -0.30 8.67 30.72
CA ASP A 170 -1.76 8.55 30.61
C ASP A 170 -2.24 7.85 29.32
N GLY A 171 -1.31 7.42 28.46
CA GLY A 171 -1.61 6.67 27.24
C GLY A 171 -1.81 7.53 25.99
N ARG A 172 -1.82 8.86 26.08
CA ARG A 172 -1.91 9.72 24.89
C ARG A 172 -0.62 9.68 24.07
N ILE A 173 -0.74 9.50 22.76
CA ILE A 173 0.39 9.65 21.82
C ILE A 173 0.58 11.13 21.51
N THR A 174 1.80 11.63 21.75
CA THR A 174 2.15 13.05 21.54
C THR A 174 2.71 13.29 20.15
N ALA A 175 3.46 12.35 19.60
CA ALA A 175 4.05 12.47 18.27
C ALA A 175 4.30 11.11 17.63
N ARG A 176 4.25 11.08 16.29
CA ARG A 176 4.70 9.95 15.47
C ARG A 176 5.61 10.44 14.35
N LYS A 177 6.80 9.85 14.26
CA LYS A 177 7.67 9.94 13.09
C LYS A 177 7.75 8.58 12.39
N VAL A 178 7.65 8.58 11.07
CA VAL A 178 7.74 7.36 10.25
C VAL A 178 8.71 7.55 9.09
N THR A 179 9.58 6.56 8.89
CA THR A 179 10.35 6.40 7.66
C THR A 179 10.00 5.06 7.04
N GLY A 180 9.40 5.10 5.84
CA GLY A 180 8.99 3.90 5.10
C GLY A 180 9.77 3.76 3.80
N TYR A 181 10.20 2.53 3.49
CA TYR A 181 10.79 2.16 2.21
C TYR A 181 9.96 1.05 1.59
N THR A 182 9.55 1.24 0.33
CA THR A 182 8.81 0.26 -0.47
C THR A 182 9.65 -0.17 -1.66
N ASP A 183 9.91 -1.48 -1.79
CA ASP A 183 10.73 -2.04 -2.86
C ASP A 183 9.86 -2.20 -4.12
N ALA A 184 10.06 -1.32 -5.10
CA ALA A 184 9.37 -1.36 -6.38
C ALA A 184 9.88 -2.47 -7.30
N GLY A 185 11.06 -3.05 -7.02
CA GLY A 185 11.80 -3.84 -8.00
C GLY A 185 12.26 -2.98 -9.18
N ALA A 186 12.47 -3.60 -10.34
CA ALA A 186 13.13 -2.94 -11.48
C ALA A 186 12.26 -1.86 -12.18
N TYR A 187 10.93 -1.95 -12.04
CA TYR A 187 9.97 -1.05 -12.68
C TYR A 187 8.89 -0.64 -11.68
N SER A 188 8.34 0.56 -11.84
CA SER A 188 7.46 1.14 -10.82
C SER A 188 6.16 0.37 -10.66
N ARG A 189 5.58 -0.07 -11.79
CA ARG A 189 4.19 -0.52 -11.89
C ARG A 189 3.29 0.36 -11.02
N HIS A 190 2.58 -0.21 -10.05
CA HIS A 190 1.73 0.54 -9.12
C HIS A 190 2.40 0.85 -7.77
N SER A 191 3.63 0.41 -7.51
CA SER A 191 4.31 0.59 -6.21
C SER A 191 4.40 2.04 -5.73
N PRO A 192 4.61 3.06 -6.60
CA PRO A 192 4.57 4.46 -6.16
C PRO A 192 3.23 4.87 -5.54
N TYR A 193 2.12 4.33 -6.07
CA TYR A 193 0.78 4.56 -5.54
C TYR A 193 0.56 3.80 -4.22
N GLY A 194 1.10 2.59 -4.10
CA GLY A 194 1.14 1.83 -2.85
C GLY A 194 1.87 2.57 -1.73
N ALA A 195 3.09 3.04 -2.01
CA ALA A 195 3.89 3.85 -1.08
C ALA A 195 3.18 5.14 -0.67
N GLN A 196 2.47 5.80 -1.59
CA GLN A 196 1.66 6.98 -1.27
C GLN A 196 0.48 6.63 -0.34
N LYS A 197 -0.19 5.49 -0.54
CA LYS A 197 -1.25 5.03 0.38
C LYS A 197 -0.69 4.71 1.76
N GLY A 198 0.46 4.01 1.83
CA GLY A 198 1.15 3.76 3.08
C GLY A 198 1.49 5.07 3.82
N ALA A 199 2.02 6.06 3.09
CA ALA A 199 2.29 7.39 3.64
C ALA A 199 1.06 8.06 4.27
N ALA A 200 -0.10 7.99 3.59
CA ALA A 200 -1.34 8.53 4.12
C ALA A 200 -1.89 7.73 5.32
N HIS A 201 -1.55 6.44 5.42
CA HIS A 201 -2.06 5.52 6.43
C HIS A 201 -1.21 5.46 7.71
N TYR A 202 0.08 5.79 7.64
CA TYR A 202 0.99 5.79 8.80
C TYR A 202 0.58 6.60 10.04
N PRO A 203 -0.25 7.66 9.98
CA PRO A 203 -0.82 8.23 11.22
C PRO A 203 -1.63 7.20 12.01
N GLY A 204 -2.17 6.18 11.34
CA GLY A 204 -3.10 5.20 11.88
C GLY A 204 -4.50 5.79 12.07
N PRO A 205 -5.45 4.98 12.55
CA PRO A 205 -6.79 5.43 12.91
C PRO A 205 -6.79 6.15 14.27
N TYR A 206 -5.74 6.91 14.56
CA TYR A 206 -5.46 7.50 15.87
C TYR A 206 -5.27 9.01 15.80
N THR A 207 -5.80 9.71 16.80
CA THR A 207 -5.68 11.16 16.98
C THR A 207 -4.31 11.50 17.54
N ILE A 208 -3.35 11.74 16.64
CA ILE A 208 -1.97 12.10 16.99
C ILE A 208 -1.73 13.57 16.61
N PRO A 209 -1.40 14.46 17.56
CA PRO A 209 -1.32 15.89 17.31
C PRO A 209 -0.10 16.30 16.47
N ASN A 210 0.95 15.48 16.45
CA ASN A 210 2.19 15.77 15.74
C ASN A 210 2.65 14.57 14.90
N VAL A 211 2.70 14.72 13.58
CA VAL A 211 3.03 13.64 12.63
C VAL A 211 4.05 14.09 11.60
N TRP A 212 5.09 13.29 11.41
CA TRP A 212 6.10 13.45 10.37
C TRP A 212 6.35 12.12 9.65
N ILE A 213 6.00 12.02 8.38
CA ILE A 213 6.13 10.77 7.62
C ILE A 213 6.90 11.01 6.33
N ASP A 214 7.92 10.19 6.11
CA ASP A 214 8.69 10.15 4.87
C ASP A 214 8.65 8.74 4.28
N THR A 215 8.09 8.60 3.07
CA THR A 215 7.93 7.30 2.40
C THR A 215 8.56 7.29 1.01
N TYR A 216 9.54 6.41 0.83
CA TYR A 216 10.33 6.24 -0.38
C TYR A 216 9.82 5.01 -1.17
N CYS A 217 9.64 5.18 -2.47
CA CYS A 217 9.42 4.07 -3.40
C CYS A 217 10.72 3.85 -4.17
N VAL A 218 11.41 2.75 -3.89
CA VAL A 218 12.81 2.51 -4.28
C VAL A 218 12.90 1.47 -5.39
N TYR A 219 13.68 1.74 -6.41
CA TYR A 219 13.98 0.79 -7.49
C TYR A 219 15.14 -0.12 -7.08
N THR A 220 14.95 -1.43 -7.27
CA THR A 220 15.97 -2.46 -7.02
C THR A 220 16.02 -3.45 -8.19
N ASN A 221 17.01 -4.34 -8.24
CA ASN A 221 17.03 -5.42 -9.25
C ASN A 221 16.15 -6.62 -8.88
N ARG A 222 15.20 -6.46 -7.95
CA ARG A 222 14.19 -7.48 -7.67
C ARG A 222 13.06 -7.47 -8.70
N THR A 223 12.26 -8.54 -8.69
CA THR A 223 10.99 -8.63 -9.43
C THR A 223 10.14 -7.39 -9.17
N PRO A 224 9.64 -6.70 -10.21
CA PRO A 224 8.77 -5.54 -10.05
C PRO A 224 7.55 -5.86 -9.18
N SER A 225 7.36 -5.11 -8.11
CA SER A 225 6.19 -5.24 -7.24
C SER A 225 5.02 -4.40 -7.74
N SER A 226 3.82 -4.66 -7.24
CA SER A 226 2.63 -3.91 -7.61
C SER A 226 1.52 -4.04 -6.56
N ALA A 227 0.27 -3.80 -6.98
CA ALA A 227 -0.89 -3.82 -6.13
C ALA A 227 -1.17 -5.22 -5.57
N MET A 228 -1.35 -5.31 -4.24
CA MET A 228 -1.98 -6.46 -3.57
C MET A 228 -3.05 -5.95 -2.59
N ARG A 229 -4.08 -6.76 -2.33
CA ARG A 229 -5.19 -6.46 -1.40
C ARG A 229 -4.71 -5.77 -0.12
N GLY A 230 -5.33 -4.63 0.22
CA GLY A 230 -4.87 -3.74 1.30
C GLY A 230 -3.68 -2.86 0.90
N PHE A 231 -3.57 -2.55 -0.39
CA PHE A 231 -2.42 -1.93 -1.06
C PHE A 231 -1.67 -0.83 -0.28
N GLY A 232 -0.46 -1.15 0.20
CA GLY A 232 0.40 -0.27 1.01
C GLY A 232 -0.03 -0.10 2.47
N VAL A 233 -1.25 -0.54 2.80
CA VAL A 233 -1.87 -0.40 4.12
C VAL A 233 -1.63 -1.65 4.97
N THR A 234 -1.66 -2.86 4.42
CA THR A 234 -1.54 -4.10 5.22
C THR A 234 -0.24 -4.19 6.01
N ILE A 235 0.90 -3.83 5.40
CA ILE A 235 2.20 -3.90 6.09
C ILE A 235 2.36 -2.70 7.04
N ALA A 236 1.81 -1.54 6.67
CA ALA A 236 1.70 -0.40 7.55
C ALA A 236 0.90 -0.77 8.82
N ASP A 237 -0.30 -1.34 8.69
CA ASP A 237 -1.13 -1.82 9.81
C ASP A 237 -0.37 -2.81 10.69
N PHE A 238 0.34 -3.78 10.12
CA PHE A 238 1.18 -4.67 10.91
C PHE A 238 2.20 -3.90 11.77
N ALA A 239 2.93 -2.96 11.17
CA ALA A 239 3.92 -2.16 11.89
C ALA A 239 3.27 -1.28 12.95
N LEU A 240 2.18 -0.58 12.60
CA LEU A 240 1.42 0.30 13.48
C LEU A 240 0.84 -0.46 14.67
N GLU A 241 0.14 -1.56 14.44
CA GLU A 241 -0.57 -2.26 15.51
C GLU A 241 0.38 -3.01 16.46
N VAL A 242 1.50 -3.53 15.94
CA VAL A 242 2.56 -4.08 16.80
C VAL A 242 3.22 -2.96 17.62
N GLN A 243 3.40 -1.77 17.03
CA GLN A 243 3.93 -0.60 17.74
C GLN A 243 2.97 -0.14 18.85
N MET A 244 1.66 -0.09 18.60
CA MET A 244 0.64 0.26 19.60
C MET A 244 0.67 -0.70 20.80
N ASP A 245 0.80 -2.00 20.56
CA ASP A 245 0.95 -3.00 21.63
C ASP A 245 2.21 -2.78 22.47
N LYS A 246 3.34 -2.45 21.83
CA LYS A 246 4.60 -2.18 22.54
C LYS A 246 4.52 -0.89 23.35
N LEU A 247 3.87 0.15 22.84
CA LEU A 247 3.64 1.41 23.56
C LEU A 247 2.77 1.20 24.79
N ALA A 248 1.65 0.48 24.65
CA ALA A 248 0.77 0.17 25.78
C ALA A 248 1.53 -0.58 26.88
N ARG A 249 2.30 -1.62 26.51
CA ARG A 249 3.11 -2.40 27.47
C ARG A 249 4.23 -1.57 28.12
N LEU A 250 4.82 -0.62 27.39
CA LEU A 250 5.88 0.26 27.91
C LEU A 250 5.39 1.10 29.10
N ILE A 251 4.13 1.55 29.06
CA ILE A 251 3.52 2.34 30.14
C ILE A 251 2.67 1.50 31.11
N GLY A 252 2.62 0.17 30.93
CA GLY A 252 1.84 -0.74 31.77
C GLY A 252 0.33 -0.65 31.58
N MET A 253 -0.13 -0.32 30.36
CA MET A 253 -1.55 -0.20 30.00
C MET A 253 -2.02 -1.40 29.15
N ASP A 254 -3.30 -1.74 29.26
CA ASP A 254 -3.93 -2.71 28.37
C ASP A 254 -3.88 -2.23 26.89
N PRO A 255 -3.51 -3.08 25.92
CA PRO A 255 -3.38 -2.66 24.52
C PRO A 255 -4.69 -2.21 23.86
N LEU A 256 -5.83 -2.74 24.28
CA LEU A 256 -7.13 -2.34 23.71
C LEU A 256 -7.58 -1.01 24.32
N GLU A 257 -7.42 -0.83 25.64
CA GLU A 257 -7.64 0.45 26.32
C GLU A 257 -6.77 1.58 25.76
N PHE A 258 -5.50 1.30 25.47
CA PHE A 258 -4.58 2.26 24.83
C PHE A 258 -5.10 2.75 23.48
N ARG A 259 -5.71 1.87 22.68
CA ARG A 259 -6.32 2.23 21.40
C ARG A 259 -7.59 3.05 21.57
N PHE A 260 -8.41 2.75 22.58
CA PHE A 260 -9.59 3.58 22.90
C PHE A 260 -9.21 5.03 23.19
N ILE A 261 -8.14 5.27 23.97
CA ILE A 261 -7.67 6.62 24.31
C ILE A 261 -7.33 7.40 23.04
N ASN A 262 -6.65 6.75 22.09
CA ASN A 262 -6.10 7.41 20.92
C ASN A 262 -6.98 7.32 19.67
N ALA A 263 -8.09 6.57 19.67
CA ALA A 263 -8.93 6.38 18.48
C ALA A 263 -9.48 7.70 17.94
N TYR A 264 -9.53 7.82 16.60
CA TYR A 264 -10.22 8.93 15.95
C TYR A 264 -11.70 8.99 16.36
N ARG A 265 -12.18 10.22 16.47
CA ARG A 265 -13.59 10.59 16.57
C ARG A 265 -14.00 11.45 15.39
N ASP A 266 -15.29 11.53 15.12
CA ASP A 266 -15.85 12.47 14.17
C ASP A 266 -15.44 13.90 14.55
N GLY A 267 -14.98 14.66 13.56
CA GLY A 267 -14.43 16.00 13.73
C GLY A 267 -12.94 16.04 14.03
N ASP A 268 -12.29 14.92 14.38
CA ASP A 268 -10.84 14.90 14.58
C ASP A 268 -10.13 15.18 13.25
N MET A 269 -9.12 16.05 13.30
CA MET A 269 -8.32 16.40 12.12
C MET A 269 -7.27 15.32 11.85
N LYS A 270 -7.38 14.63 10.71
CA LYS A 270 -6.36 13.67 10.26
C LYS A 270 -5.08 14.40 9.86
N ALA A 271 -3.94 13.71 9.90
CA ALA A 271 -2.63 14.30 9.57
C ALA A 271 -2.55 14.86 8.12
N HIS A 272 -3.38 14.35 7.21
CA HIS A 272 -3.54 14.86 5.84
C HIS A 272 -4.61 15.97 5.71
N ARG A 273 -4.94 16.63 6.83
CA ARG A 273 -5.80 17.82 6.93
C ARG A 273 -7.22 17.64 6.39
N GLN A 274 -7.80 16.48 6.67
CA GLN A 274 -9.22 16.24 6.47
C GLN A 274 -9.84 15.85 7.80
N SER A 275 -10.99 16.43 8.11
CA SER A 275 -11.78 15.99 9.25
C SER A 275 -12.19 14.53 9.08
N THR A 276 -12.23 13.82 10.19
CA THR A 276 -12.76 12.46 10.26
C THR A 276 -14.28 12.51 10.25
N GLU A 277 -14.88 11.65 9.43
CA GLU A 277 -16.32 11.49 9.29
C GLU A 277 -16.63 9.99 9.26
N GLY A 278 -17.72 9.59 9.92
CA GLY A 278 -18.13 8.19 9.98
C GLY A 278 -17.13 7.31 10.73
N ALA A 279 -16.45 7.85 11.74
CA ALA A 279 -15.59 7.07 12.61
C ALA A 279 -16.43 6.03 13.39
N ALA A 280 -15.91 4.80 13.49
CA ALA A 280 -16.57 3.71 14.20
C ALA A 280 -15.59 2.80 14.95
N LEU A 281 -14.32 3.20 15.10
CA LEU A 281 -13.29 2.34 15.69
C LEU A 281 -13.59 2.00 17.15
N ILE A 282 -14.09 2.97 17.94
CA ILE A 282 -14.47 2.75 19.34
C ILE A 282 -15.57 1.68 19.43
N GLU A 283 -16.62 1.81 18.63
CA GLU A 283 -17.74 0.88 18.59
C GLU A 283 -17.29 -0.52 18.11
N CYS A 284 -16.41 -0.59 17.11
CA CYS A 284 -15.81 -1.85 16.66
C CYS A 284 -14.98 -2.52 17.76
N MET A 285 -14.17 -1.75 18.51
CA MET A 285 -13.37 -2.29 19.60
C MET A 285 -14.22 -2.75 20.78
N GLN A 286 -15.31 -2.03 21.10
CA GLN A 286 -16.27 -2.45 22.11
C GLN A 286 -16.89 -3.80 21.75
N GLU A 287 -17.34 -3.96 20.50
CA GLU A 287 -17.94 -5.22 20.07
C GLU A 287 -16.91 -6.35 19.99
N ALA A 288 -15.70 -6.07 19.49
CA ALA A 288 -14.61 -7.03 19.49
C ALA A 288 -14.27 -7.50 20.91
N SER A 289 -14.24 -6.58 21.89
CA SER A 289 -13.98 -6.93 23.30
C SER A 289 -15.05 -7.86 23.87
N ARG A 290 -16.33 -7.64 23.55
CA ARG A 290 -17.44 -8.51 23.99
C ARG A 290 -17.33 -9.89 23.36
N LEU A 291 -17.12 -9.97 22.05
CA LEU A 291 -17.05 -11.24 21.33
C LEU A 291 -15.83 -12.08 21.71
N ALA A 292 -14.73 -11.43 22.13
CA ALA A 292 -13.50 -12.08 22.55
C ALA A 292 -13.41 -12.30 24.08
N ASP A 293 -14.43 -11.91 24.85
CA ASP A 293 -14.39 -11.88 26.32
C ASP A 293 -13.14 -11.15 26.87
N TRP A 294 -12.69 -10.08 26.18
CA TRP A 294 -11.54 -9.29 26.60
C TRP A 294 -11.98 -8.21 27.60
N PRO A 295 -11.49 -8.24 28.85
CA PRO A 295 -11.92 -7.29 29.86
C PRO A 295 -11.42 -5.88 29.55
N VAL A 296 -12.34 -4.92 29.51
CA VAL A 296 -12.06 -3.48 29.35
C VAL A 296 -12.81 -2.70 30.41
N ALA A 297 -12.20 -1.64 30.95
CA ALA A 297 -12.84 -0.82 31.96
C ALA A 297 -14.14 -0.18 31.43
N GLU A 298 -15.14 -0.08 32.30
CA GLU A 298 -16.49 0.40 31.94
C GLU A 298 -16.47 1.80 31.30
N ARG A 299 -15.50 2.66 31.65
CA ARG A 299 -15.33 3.97 31.01
C ARG A 299 -15.16 3.88 29.49
N PHE A 300 -14.41 2.88 29.00
CA PHE A 300 -14.15 2.69 27.57
C PHE A 300 -15.40 2.15 26.84
N MET A 301 -16.23 1.39 27.55
CA MET A 301 -17.52 0.91 27.03
C MET A 301 -18.59 2.00 26.88
N LYS A 302 -18.36 3.18 27.47
CA LYS A 302 -19.25 4.35 27.37
C LYS A 302 -18.79 5.38 26.35
N MET A 303 -17.58 5.24 25.82
CA MET A 303 -17.04 6.13 24.78
C MET A 303 -17.80 5.95 23.46
N SER A 304 -17.69 6.96 22.59
CA SER A 304 -18.21 6.89 21.23
C SER A 304 -17.29 7.60 20.24
N SER A 305 -17.21 7.08 19.02
CA SER A 305 -16.52 7.75 17.91
C SER A 305 -17.28 8.99 17.43
N TYR A 306 -18.60 9.07 17.63
CA TYR A 306 -19.45 10.13 17.05
C TYR A 306 -19.54 11.40 17.90
N LYS A 307 -19.04 11.38 19.14
CA LYS A 307 -19.10 12.49 20.08
C LYS A 307 -17.73 12.72 20.68
N GLN A 308 -17.18 13.92 20.51
CA GLN A 308 -16.08 14.35 21.34
C GLN A 308 -16.61 14.52 22.78
N GLU A 309 -15.98 13.84 23.74
CA GLU A 309 -16.26 14.06 25.16
C GLU A 309 -15.81 15.48 25.51
N ALA A 310 -16.68 16.21 26.24
CA ALA A 310 -16.46 17.62 26.61
C ALA A 310 -15.36 17.80 27.66
#